data_AF-A0A359KMY1-F1
#
_entry.id   AF-A0A359KMY1-F1
#
_cell.length_a   1.000
_cell.length_b   1.000
_cell.length_c   1.000
_cell.angle_alpha   90.00
_cell.angle_beta   90.00
_cell.angle_gamma   90.00
#
_symmetry.space_group_name_H-M   'P 1'
#
loop_
_entity.id
_entity.type
_entity.pdbx_description
1 polymer ?
#
loop_
_entity_poly.entity_id
_entity_poly.type
_entity_poly.pdbx_seq_one_letter_code
_entity_poly.pdbx_strand_id
1 'polypeptide(L)'
;CFFCKTELYSRLAEIAQERGYEWLLDGTNADDLGDHRPGMRAARNWNVRSPLAELGFRKKEIRELSAGLNLRTWDKPSFACLSSRFAYGDPITVEKLKIVAKAETAMRGLGFRGFRVRHHEMVARIELPEADFVRAMEMREEIVAAMREAGYAYAALDLAGFRSGSQNLMLRPKVVAASTAEG
;
A
#
# COMPACT_ATOMS: atom_id res chain seq x y z
N CYS A 1 4.96 4.17 -2.92
CA CYS A 1 6.27 3.91 -2.25
C CYS A 1 7.09 5.20 -2.20
N PHE A 2 8.33 5.14 -1.69
CA PHE A 2 9.29 6.26 -1.69
C PHE A 2 9.58 6.75 -3.12
N PHE A 3 10.04 5.87 -4.02
CA PHE A 3 10.46 6.23 -5.37
C PHE A 3 9.37 6.90 -6.21
N CYS A 4 8.14 6.33 -6.25
CA CYS A 4 7.04 6.97 -6.97
C CYS A 4 6.68 8.35 -6.42
N LYS A 5 6.81 8.55 -5.09
CA LYS A 5 6.56 9.85 -4.48
C LYS A 5 7.69 10.83 -4.77
N THR A 6 8.95 10.37 -4.78
CA THR A 6 10.10 11.19 -5.18
C THR A 6 9.93 11.73 -6.60
N GLU A 7 9.57 10.87 -7.57
CA GLU A 7 9.32 11.31 -8.96
C GLU A 7 8.08 12.21 -9.04
N LEU A 8 7.01 11.92 -8.29
CA LEU A 8 5.84 12.80 -8.28
C LEU A 8 6.20 14.20 -7.78
N TYR A 9 6.93 14.29 -6.67
CA TYR A 9 7.28 15.59 -6.09
C TYR A 9 8.33 16.34 -6.91
N SER A 10 9.25 15.65 -7.60
CA SER A 10 10.18 16.32 -8.52
C SER A 10 9.43 17.04 -9.65
N ARG A 11 8.48 16.37 -10.29
CA ARG A 11 7.65 16.96 -11.36
C ARG A 11 6.75 18.07 -10.85
N LEU A 12 6.17 17.91 -9.66
CA LEU A 12 5.35 18.96 -9.07
C LEU A 12 6.19 20.17 -8.67
N ALA A 13 7.44 19.99 -8.26
CA ALA A 13 8.35 21.09 -7.95
C ALA A 13 8.70 21.92 -9.20
N GLU A 14 8.94 21.26 -10.34
CA GLU A 14 9.11 21.93 -11.65
C GLU A 14 7.89 22.82 -11.95
N ILE A 15 6.68 22.27 -11.85
CA ILE A 15 5.43 23.00 -12.10
C ILE A 15 5.22 24.14 -11.09
N ALA A 16 5.54 23.91 -9.82
CA ALA A 16 5.40 24.92 -8.77
C ALA A 16 6.33 26.11 -9.03
N GLN A 17 7.56 25.84 -9.44
CA GLN A 17 8.52 26.87 -9.82
C GLN A 17 8.04 27.67 -11.04
N GLU A 18 7.60 26.97 -12.10
CA GLU A 18 7.08 27.62 -13.32
C GLU A 18 5.86 28.53 -13.03
N ARG A 19 5.03 28.16 -12.06
CA ARG A 19 3.79 28.86 -11.72
C ARG A 19 3.92 29.81 -10.52
N GLY A 20 5.10 29.91 -9.92
CA GLY A 20 5.34 30.75 -8.75
C GLY A 20 4.62 30.28 -7.47
N TYR A 21 4.35 28.98 -7.33
CA TYR A 21 3.84 28.41 -6.08
C TYR A 21 4.98 28.13 -5.10
N GLU A 22 4.85 28.66 -3.89
CA GLU A 22 5.85 28.49 -2.83
C GLU A 22 5.84 27.08 -2.22
N TRP A 23 4.65 26.46 -2.12
CA TRP A 23 4.45 25.23 -1.36
C TRP A 23 3.82 24.12 -2.18
N LEU A 24 4.37 22.92 -2.03
CA LEU A 24 3.70 21.68 -2.39
C LEU A 24 2.96 21.14 -1.17
N LEU A 25 1.69 20.79 -1.36
CA LEU A 25 0.84 20.24 -0.31
C LEU A 25 0.46 18.79 -0.62
N ASP A 26 0.35 17.95 0.41
CA ASP A 26 -0.27 16.64 0.28
C ASP A 26 -1.35 16.37 1.34
N GLY A 27 -2.08 15.27 1.13
CA GLY A 27 -3.21 14.86 1.98
C GLY A 27 -2.82 13.93 3.13
N THR A 28 -1.55 13.90 3.56
CA THR A 28 -1.15 13.11 4.73
C THR A 28 -1.86 13.67 5.97
N ASN A 29 -2.48 12.78 6.76
CA ASN A 29 -3.24 13.13 7.96
C ASN A 29 -2.58 12.56 9.24
N ALA A 30 -3.09 12.91 10.42
CA ALA A 30 -2.48 12.54 11.69
C ALA A 30 -2.43 11.03 11.95
N ASP A 31 -3.43 10.27 11.47
CA ASP A 31 -3.46 8.81 11.65
C ASP A 31 -2.36 8.11 10.82
N ASP A 32 -1.82 8.77 9.80
CA ASP A 32 -0.76 8.22 8.96
C ASP A 32 0.63 8.28 9.62
N LEU A 33 0.81 9.10 10.67
CA LEU A 33 2.11 9.34 11.31
C LEU A 33 2.65 8.12 12.08
N GLY A 34 1.76 7.24 12.56
CA GLY A 34 2.13 5.99 13.24
C GLY A 34 2.43 4.83 12.29
N ASP A 35 2.26 5.02 10.98
CA ASP A 35 2.38 3.98 9.96
C ASP A 35 3.73 4.11 9.22
N HIS A 36 4.40 2.98 8.93
CA HIS A 36 5.64 3.04 8.16
C HIS A 36 5.34 3.31 6.68
N ARG A 37 5.34 4.60 6.32
CA ARG A 37 5.07 5.06 4.95
C ARG A 37 6.31 5.69 4.33
N PRO A 38 7.08 4.94 3.54
CA PRO A 38 8.25 5.47 2.85
C PRO A 38 7.96 6.70 1.98
N GLY A 39 6.71 6.88 1.53
CA GLY A 39 6.28 8.08 0.81
C GLY A 39 6.38 9.38 1.64
N MET A 40 6.20 9.33 2.96
CA MET A 40 6.35 10.50 3.83
C MET A 40 7.80 10.98 3.89
N ARG A 41 8.76 10.05 3.80
CA ARG A 41 10.19 10.42 3.69
C ARG A 41 10.45 11.18 2.38
N ALA A 42 9.86 10.75 1.27
CA ALA A 42 9.97 11.48 0.00
C ALA A 42 9.35 12.89 0.09
N ALA A 43 8.22 13.04 0.78
CA ALA A 43 7.58 14.34 1.01
C ALA A 43 8.52 15.30 1.75
N ARG A 44 9.16 14.84 2.83
CA ARG A 44 10.17 15.62 3.57
C ARG A 44 11.36 16.04 2.71
N ASN A 45 11.88 15.12 1.89
CA ASN A 45 13.01 15.41 1.00
C ASN A 45 12.71 16.51 -0.02
N TRP A 46 11.45 16.68 -0.41
CA TRP A 46 10.99 17.68 -1.37
C TRP A 46 10.29 18.88 -0.72
N ASN A 47 10.45 19.05 0.61
CA ASN A 47 9.84 20.14 1.38
C ASN A 47 8.31 20.26 1.21
N VAL A 48 7.65 19.13 1.00
CA VAL A 48 6.19 19.05 0.89
C VAL A 48 5.58 19.21 2.28
N ARG A 49 4.55 20.05 2.38
CA ARG A 49 3.80 20.29 3.61
C ARG A 49 2.57 19.40 3.65
N SER A 50 2.19 19.00 4.87
CA SER A 50 1.03 18.13 5.10
C SER A 50 0.11 18.79 6.13
N PRO A 51 -0.64 19.85 5.76
CA PRO A 51 -1.38 20.67 6.72
C PRO A 51 -2.33 19.87 7.61
N LEU A 52 -2.98 18.83 7.06
CA LEU A 52 -3.87 17.98 7.84
C LEU A 52 -3.13 17.24 8.97
N ALA A 53 -1.96 16.68 8.69
CA ALA A 53 -1.12 16.07 9.72
C ALA A 53 -0.51 17.10 10.69
N GLU A 54 -0.06 18.24 10.18
CA GLU A 54 0.53 19.32 10.98
C GLU A 54 -0.46 19.91 11.99
N LEU A 55 -1.74 19.98 11.62
CA LEU A 55 -2.84 20.45 12.47
C LEU A 55 -3.49 19.32 13.29
N GLY A 56 -3.01 18.07 13.17
CA GLY A 56 -3.52 16.95 13.95
C GLY A 56 -4.85 16.36 13.47
N PHE A 57 -5.32 16.70 12.27
CA PHE A 57 -6.58 16.20 11.72
C PHE A 57 -6.49 14.69 11.46
N ARG A 58 -7.43 13.95 12.05
CA ARG A 58 -7.61 12.53 11.85
C ARG A 58 -8.58 12.27 10.70
N LYS A 59 -8.52 11.05 10.16
CA LYS A 59 -9.34 10.60 9.03
C LYS A 59 -10.83 10.77 9.30
N LYS A 60 -11.29 10.48 10.52
CA LYS A 60 -12.70 10.62 10.91
C LYS A 60 -13.16 12.08 10.77
N GLU A 61 -12.39 13.02 11.35
CA GLU A 61 -12.68 14.46 11.33
C GLU A 61 -12.66 15.00 9.89
N ILE A 62 -11.68 14.57 9.09
CA ILE A 62 -11.59 14.96 7.66
C ILE A 62 -12.84 14.52 6.89
N ARG A 63 -13.36 13.31 7.15
CA ARG A 63 -14.57 12.80 6.50
C ARG A 63 -15.82 13.58 6.91
N GLU A 64 -15.98 13.85 8.21
CA GLU A 64 -17.10 14.61 8.75
C GLU A 64 -17.14 16.04 8.18
N LEU A 65 -15.99 16.73 8.17
CA LEU A 65 -15.88 18.07 7.60
C LEU A 65 -16.08 18.08 6.09
N SER A 66 -15.52 17.10 5.38
CA SER A 66 -15.71 16.97 3.94
C SER A 66 -17.18 16.74 3.59
N ALA A 67 -17.90 15.95 4.40
CA ALA A 67 -19.33 15.72 4.23
C ALA A 67 -20.14 17.00 4.50
N GLY A 68 -19.81 17.74 5.56
CA GLY A 68 -20.43 19.04 5.87
C GLY A 68 -20.22 20.09 4.76
N LEU A 69 -19.09 20.02 4.05
CA LEU A 69 -18.78 20.86 2.89
C LEU A 69 -19.32 20.30 1.56
N ASN A 70 -20.11 19.22 1.61
CA ASN A 70 -20.69 18.55 0.44
C ASN A 70 -19.64 18.10 -0.60
N LEU A 71 -18.44 17.73 -0.15
CA LEU A 71 -17.39 17.22 -1.03
C LEU A 71 -17.69 15.77 -1.40
N ARG A 72 -17.88 15.51 -2.69
CA ARG A 72 -18.11 14.16 -3.28
C ARG A 72 -17.08 13.07 -2.90
N THR A 73 -15.95 13.44 -2.32
CA THR A 73 -14.87 12.53 -1.91
C THR A 73 -14.93 12.13 -0.44
N TRP A 74 -15.92 12.60 0.33
CA TRP A 74 -15.96 12.40 1.78
C TRP A 74 -15.90 10.92 2.20
N ASP A 75 -16.54 10.01 1.46
CA ASP A 75 -16.49 8.57 1.74
C ASP A 75 -15.60 7.77 0.75
N LYS A 76 -14.69 8.45 0.05
CA LYS A 76 -13.81 7.75 -0.90
C LYS A 76 -12.92 6.74 -0.14
N PRO A 77 -12.88 5.46 -0.53
CA PRO A 77 -11.98 4.49 0.07
C PRO A 77 -10.51 4.84 -0.19
N SER A 78 -9.64 4.51 0.78
CA SER A 78 -8.20 4.66 0.61
C SER A 78 -7.65 3.56 -0.30
N PHE A 79 -7.04 3.94 -1.42
CA PHE A 79 -6.41 2.99 -2.34
C PHE A 79 -4.89 2.96 -2.13
N ALA A 80 -4.34 1.77 -1.95
CA ALA A 80 -2.91 1.56 -1.92
C ALA A 80 -2.38 1.25 -3.34
N CYS A 81 -1.27 1.88 -3.72
CA CYS A 81 -0.53 1.61 -4.95
C CYS A 81 -0.08 0.14 -5.02
N LEU A 82 0.12 -0.40 -6.24
CA LEU A 82 0.67 -1.74 -6.47
C LEU A 82 2.02 -1.97 -5.78
N SER A 83 2.84 -0.93 -5.61
CA SER A 83 4.10 -1.03 -4.86
C SER A 83 3.93 -1.52 -3.42
N SER A 84 2.74 -1.39 -2.84
CA SER A 84 2.45 -1.93 -1.51
C SER A 84 2.33 -3.46 -1.51
N ARG A 85 2.43 -4.16 -2.64
CA ARG A 85 2.33 -5.62 -2.68
C ARG A 85 3.67 -6.30 -2.44
N PHE A 86 4.75 -5.54 -2.37
CA PHE A 86 6.13 -6.00 -2.22
C PHE A 86 6.61 -5.73 -0.79
N ALA A 87 7.57 -6.53 -0.31
CA ALA A 87 8.17 -6.28 0.99
C ALA A 87 9.03 -5.00 0.96
N TYR A 88 9.28 -4.41 2.13
CA TYR A 88 10.21 -3.28 2.22
C TYR A 88 11.62 -3.76 1.87
N GLY A 89 12.28 -3.04 0.95
CA GLY A 89 13.61 -3.41 0.45
C GLY A 89 13.58 -4.14 -0.88
N ASP A 90 12.44 -4.73 -1.27
CA ASP A 90 12.31 -5.37 -2.59
C ASP A 90 12.38 -4.32 -3.71
N PRO A 91 13.29 -4.48 -4.68
CA PRO A 91 13.32 -3.60 -5.85
C PRO A 91 12.01 -3.69 -6.64
N ILE A 92 11.39 -2.53 -6.86
CA ILE A 92 10.19 -2.43 -7.69
C ILE A 92 10.62 -2.30 -9.15
N THR A 93 10.28 -3.29 -9.97
CA THR A 93 10.49 -3.24 -11.42
C THR A 93 9.16 -3.22 -12.18
N VAL A 94 9.19 -2.80 -13.44
CA VAL A 94 7.99 -2.76 -14.31
C VAL A 94 7.43 -4.16 -14.51
N GLU A 95 8.30 -5.16 -14.65
CA GLU A 95 7.96 -6.57 -14.85
C GLU A 95 7.24 -7.12 -13.61
N LYS A 96 7.81 -6.88 -12.42
CA LYS A 96 7.20 -7.27 -11.14
C LYS A 96 5.83 -6.60 -10.95
N LEU A 97 5.70 -5.31 -11.28
CA LEU A 97 4.42 -4.60 -11.24
C LEU A 97 3.39 -5.18 -12.21
N LYS A 98 3.78 -5.56 -13.42
CA LYS A 98 2.90 -6.19 -14.41
C LYS A 98 2.39 -7.56 -13.93
N ILE A 99 3.26 -8.37 -13.33
CA ILE A 99 2.89 -9.66 -12.74
C ILE A 99 1.81 -9.48 -11.66
N VAL A 100 2.04 -8.59 -10.70
CA VAL A 100 1.05 -8.30 -9.63
C VAL A 100 -0.24 -7.72 -10.22
N ALA A 101 -0.16 -6.79 -11.18
CA ALA A 101 -1.33 -6.20 -11.80
C ALA A 101 -2.17 -7.24 -12.56
N LYS A 102 -1.53 -8.19 -13.26
CA LYS A 102 -2.20 -9.29 -13.93
C LYS A 102 -2.90 -10.19 -12.92
N ALA A 103 -2.23 -10.55 -11.83
CA ALA A 103 -2.83 -11.36 -10.76
C ALA A 103 -4.03 -10.67 -10.09
N GLU A 104 -3.93 -9.38 -9.72
CA GLU A 104 -5.08 -8.65 -9.14
C GLU A 104 -6.20 -8.39 -10.16
N THR A 105 -5.90 -8.41 -11.46
CA THR A 105 -6.93 -8.32 -12.50
C THR A 105 -7.68 -9.64 -12.65
N ALA A 106 -6.97 -10.77 -12.64
CA ALA A 106 -7.60 -12.09 -12.69
C ALA A 106 -8.49 -12.35 -11.45
N MET A 107 -8.01 -12.06 -10.24
CA MET A 107 -8.82 -12.18 -9.02
C MET A 107 -10.09 -11.31 -9.03
N ARG A 108 -10.02 -10.12 -9.63
CA ARG A 108 -11.23 -9.29 -9.86
C ARG A 108 -12.18 -9.92 -10.87
N GLY A 109 -11.65 -10.53 -11.92
CA GLY A 109 -12.43 -11.30 -12.90
C GLY A 109 -13.17 -12.49 -12.29
N LEU A 110 -12.57 -13.13 -11.27
CA LEU A 110 -13.20 -14.18 -10.46
C LEU A 110 -14.21 -13.65 -9.42
N GLY A 111 -14.43 -12.34 -9.37
CA GLY A 111 -15.44 -11.72 -8.50
C GLY A 111 -14.98 -11.41 -7.07
N PHE A 112 -13.69 -11.51 -6.75
CA PHE A 112 -13.17 -11.09 -5.45
C PHE A 112 -13.06 -9.56 -5.35
N ARG A 113 -13.28 -9.04 -4.15
CA ARG A 113 -13.17 -7.61 -3.83
C ARG A 113 -12.45 -7.42 -2.50
N GLY A 114 -11.91 -6.23 -2.26
CA GLY A 114 -11.26 -5.92 -0.99
C GLY A 114 -10.03 -6.78 -0.67
N PHE A 115 -9.35 -7.32 -1.69
CA PHE A 115 -8.22 -8.22 -1.53
C PHE A 115 -6.87 -7.59 -1.91
N ARG A 116 -5.78 -8.29 -1.62
CA ARG A 116 -4.43 -7.99 -2.15
C ARG A 116 -3.73 -9.26 -2.59
N VAL A 117 -2.97 -9.18 -3.67
CA VAL A 117 -1.99 -10.22 -4.05
C VAL A 117 -0.60 -9.72 -3.70
N ARG A 118 -0.01 -10.22 -2.62
CA ARG A 118 1.36 -9.91 -2.21
C ARG A 118 2.35 -10.73 -3.02
N HIS A 119 3.39 -10.07 -3.49
CA HIS A 119 4.48 -10.68 -4.22
C HIS A 119 5.54 -11.20 -3.25
N HIS A 120 5.89 -12.47 -3.37
CA HIS A 120 7.00 -13.12 -2.67
C HIS A 120 7.77 -14.01 -3.67
N GLU A 121 8.51 -13.37 -4.56
CA GLU A 121 9.23 -14.03 -5.66
C GLU A 121 8.29 -14.95 -6.46
N MET A 122 8.39 -16.27 -6.30
CA MET A 122 7.55 -17.24 -7.01
C MET A 122 6.16 -17.47 -6.39
N VAL A 123 5.88 -16.86 -5.24
CA VAL A 123 4.63 -17.05 -4.48
C VAL A 123 3.74 -15.81 -4.56
N ALA A 124 2.50 -16.01 -4.99
CA ALA A 124 1.41 -15.06 -4.82
C ALA A 124 0.73 -15.33 -3.48
N ARG A 125 0.98 -14.50 -2.46
CA ARG A 125 0.27 -14.58 -1.19
C ARG A 125 -0.97 -13.70 -1.22
N ILE A 126 -2.13 -14.32 -1.22
CA ILE A 126 -3.44 -13.70 -1.42
C ILE A 126 -4.05 -13.37 -0.05
N GLU A 127 -4.34 -12.10 0.18
CA GLU A 127 -5.06 -11.61 1.36
C GLU A 127 -6.51 -11.30 0.96
N LEU A 128 -7.48 -12.04 1.50
CA LEU A 128 -8.92 -11.87 1.23
C LEU A 128 -9.67 -11.47 2.50
N PRO A 129 -10.84 -10.82 2.42
CA PRO A 129 -11.80 -10.81 3.52
C PRO A 129 -12.13 -12.24 3.97
N GLU A 130 -12.26 -12.49 5.27
CA GLU A 130 -12.54 -13.84 5.81
C GLU A 130 -13.84 -14.43 5.24
N ALA A 131 -14.84 -13.60 4.97
CA ALA A 131 -16.10 -14.00 4.33
C ALA A 131 -15.91 -14.64 2.94
N ASP A 132 -14.79 -14.37 2.26
CA ASP A 132 -14.48 -14.91 0.93
C ASP A 132 -13.65 -16.21 1.00
N PHE A 133 -13.26 -16.70 2.18
CA PHE A 133 -12.35 -17.86 2.31
C PHE A 133 -12.95 -19.14 1.75
N VAL A 134 -14.22 -19.43 2.08
CA VAL A 134 -14.91 -20.63 1.59
C VAL A 134 -14.97 -20.61 0.06
N ARG A 135 -15.40 -19.49 -0.50
CA ARG A 135 -15.47 -19.30 -1.96
C ARG A 135 -14.10 -19.43 -2.63
N ALA A 136 -13.03 -18.92 -2.01
CA ALA A 136 -11.68 -19.07 -2.54
C ALA A 136 -11.20 -20.53 -2.56
N MET A 137 -11.59 -21.33 -1.56
CA MET A 137 -11.28 -22.76 -1.53
C MET A 137 -12.09 -23.58 -2.54
N GLU A 138 -13.34 -23.19 -2.79
CA GLU A 138 -14.17 -23.76 -3.86
C GLU A 138 -13.58 -23.46 -5.24
N MET A 139 -13.10 -22.22 -5.46
CA MET A 139 -12.49 -21.75 -6.72
C MET A 139 -10.96 -21.94 -6.77
N ARG A 140 -10.41 -22.89 -5.99
CA ARG A 140 -8.95 -23.01 -5.82
C ARG A 140 -8.22 -23.26 -7.13
N GLU A 141 -8.83 -23.98 -8.07
CA GLU A 141 -8.20 -24.40 -9.33
C GLU A 141 -8.09 -23.20 -10.29
N GLU A 142 -9.15 -22.39 -10.36
CA GLU A 142 -9.21 -21.15 -11.12
C GLU A 142 -8.23 -20.12 -10.56
N ILE A 143 -8.13 -20.00 -9.23
CA ILE A 143 -7.15 -19.12 -8.58
C ILE A 143 -5.73 -19.57 -8.89
N VAL A 144 -5.42 -20.86 -8.77
CA VAL A 144 -4.09 -21.40 -9.09
C VAL A 144 -3.75 -21.18 -10.57
N ALA A 145 -4.68 -21.44 -11.48
CA ALA A 145 -4.49 -21.21 -12.91
C ALA A 145 -4.22 -19.72 -13.21
N ALA A 146 -5.01 -18.83 -12.62
CA ALA A 146 -4.84 -17.38 -12.74
C ALA A 146 -3.47 -16.90 -12.23
N MET A 147 -3.01 -17.40 -11.07
CA MET A 147 -1.70 -17.02 -10.53
C MET A 147 -0.55 -17.55 -11.39
N ARG A 148 -0.66 -18.78 -11.93
CA ARG A 148 0.31 -19.33 -12.89
C ARG A 148 0.39 -18.51 -14.16
N GLU A 149 -0.76 -18.14 -14.73
CA GLU A 149 -0.81 -17.31 -15.92
C GLU A 149 -0.25 -15.90 -15.67
N ALA A 150 -0.37 -15.39 -14.45
CA ALA A 150 0.21 -14.12 -14.03
C ALA A 150 1.74 -14.17 -13.88
N GLY A 151 2.33 -15.36 -13.73
CA GLY A 151 3.78 -15.57 -13.61
C GLY A 151 4.25 -16.12 -12.25
N TYR A 152 3.35 -16.64 -11.42
CA TYR A 152 3.69 -17.26 -10.14
C TYR A 152 3.75 -18.79 -10.22
N ALA A 153 4.67 -19.42 -9.51
CA ALA A 153 4.71 -20.87 -9.39
C ALA A 153 3.66 -21.38 -8.37
N TYR A 154 3.43 -20.61 -7.31
CA TYR A 154 2.57 -20.98 -6.19
C TYR A 154 1.57 -19.87 -5.86
N ALA A 155 0.35 -20.28 -5.50
CA ALA A 155 -0.65 -19.44 -4.88
C ALA A 155 -0.82 -19.86 -3.42
N ALA A 156 -0.83 -18.91 -2.49
CA ALA A 156 -1.01 -19.16 -1.07
C ALA A 156 -2.08 -18.21 -0.51
N LEU A 157 -3.02 -18.73 0.27
CA LEU A 157 -3.97 -17.91 1.01
C LEU A 157 -3.36 -17.48 2.35
N ASP A 158 -3.37 -16.18 2.63
CA ASP A 158 -3.02 -15.67 3.96
C ASP A 158 -4.19 -15.94 4.91
N LEU A 159 -4.01 -16.93 5.79
CA LEU A 159 -5.02 -17.35 6.77
C LEU A 159 -5.41 -16.24 7.74
N ALA A 160 -4.59 -15.20 7.87
CA ALA A 160 -4.85 -14.05 8.70
C ALA A 160 -5.77 -13.01 8.01
N GLY A 161 -6.10 -13.23 6.74
CA GLY A 161 -7.00 -12.41 5.93
C GLY A 161 -6.45 -11.03 5.56
N PHE A 162 -7.31 -10.24 4.94
CA PHE A 162 -7.02 -8.86 4.57
C PHE A 162 -7.09 -7.95 5.79
N ARG A 163 -5.97 -7.27 6.10
CA ARG A 163 -5.87 -6.26 7.17
C ARG A 163 -5.15 -5.01 6.69
N SER A 164 -5.67 -3.84 7.07
CA SER A 164 -4.95 -2.58 6.86
C SER A 164 -3.63 -2.60 7.66
N GLY A 165 -2.55 -2.06 7.09
CA GLY A 165 -1.24 -2.05 7.74
C GLY A 165 -0.51 -3.40 7.83
N SER A 166 -1.02 -4.50 7.25
CA SER A 166 -0.41 -5.84 7.37
C SER A 166 1.04 -5.96 6.88
N GLN A 167 1.51 -5.02 6.06
CA GLN A 167 2.93 -4.93 5.64
C GLN A 167 3.88 -4.62 6.81
N ASN A 168 3.43 -3.86 7.81
CA ASN A 168 4.29 -3.45 8.92
C ASN A 168 4.72 -4.61 9.80
N LEU A 169 4.01 -5.75 9.74
CA LEU A 169 4.39 -6.98 10.45
C LEU A 169 5.77 -7.51 10.01
N MET A 170 6.21 -7.18 8.78
CA MET A 170 7.54 -7.56 8.28
C MET A 170 8.66 -6.66 8.80
N LEU A 171 8.33 -5.51 9.41
CA LEU A 171 9.27 -4.65 10.10
C LEU A 171 9.47 -5.20 11.53
N ARG A 172 10.19 -6.31 11.68
CA ARG A 172 10.60 -6.77 13.01
C ARG A 172 11.43 -5.66 13.68
N PRO A 173 11.24 -5.36 14.99
CA PRO A 173 12.31 -4.74 15.75
C PRO A 173 13.53 -5.64 15.58
N LYS A 174 14.72 -5.08 15.30
CA LYS A 174 15.95 -5.86 15.42
C LYS A 174 15.88 -6.57 16.76
N VAL A 175 15.85 -7.90 16.75
CA VAL A 175 16.18 -8.67 17.93
C VAL A 175 17.60 -8.20 18.24
N VAL A 176 17.72 -7.33 19.25
CA VAL A 176 19.01 -7.02 19.84
C VAL A 176 19.48 -8.38 20.31
N ALA A 177 20.42 -8.98 19.57
CA ALA A 177 21.13 -10.13 20.07
C ALA A 177 21.72 -9.66 21.38
N ALA A 178 21.12 -10.11 22.48
CA ALA A 178 21.74 -10.02 23.78
C ALA A 178 23.05 -10.79 23.64
N SER A 179 24.12 -10.03 23.45
CA SER A 179 25.46 -10.42 23.82
C SER A 179 25.41 -10.72 25.31
N THR A 180 25.04 -11.94 25.68
CA THR A 180 25.49 -12.53 26.92
C THR A 180 26.96 -12.88 26.68
N ALA A 181 27.80 -11.93 27.09
CA ALA A 181 29.05 -12.27 27.75
C ALA A 181 28.73 -13.16 28.98
N GLU A 182 29.75 -13.91 29.44
CA GLU A 182 29.76 -14.94 30.51
C GLU A 182 29.69 -16.36 29.91
N GLY A 183 30.75 -17.18 29.92
CA GLY A 183 32.11 -17.05 30.48
C GLY A 183 33.02 -18.16 29.94
#